data_AF-A0A7S2PSN8-F1
#
_entry.id   AF-A0A7S2PSN8-F1
#
_cell.length_a   1.000
_cell.length_b   1.000
_cell.length_c   1.000
_cell.angle_alpha   90.00
_cell.angle_beta   90.00
_cell.angle_gamma   90.00
#
_symmetry.space_group_name_H-M   'P 1'
#
loop_
_entity.id
_entity.type
_entity.pdbx_description
1 polymer ?
#
loop_
_entity_poly.entity_id
_entity_poly.type
_entity_poly.pdbx_seq_one_letter_code
_entity_poly.pdbx_strand_id
1 'polypeptide(L)'
;ISLPCVRSIEQCEQMTDVELGEGLDTIAERAFCYCRSLKRIAIPLKASFLLNDTFDDCDDLVTVTLVGGIHETVSNLSFERWRNEMNEEIDRINHLLPTLTPDLKTIEIQRWIESVFERINHFKKRNIVDC
;
A
#
# COMPACT_ATOMS: atom_id res chain seq x y z
N ILE A 1 -12.68 -8.84 7.41
CA ILE A 1 -12.22 -10.17 6.91
C ILE A 1 -10.70 -10.21 7.06
N SER A 2 -10.15 -11.02 7.97
CA SER A 2 -8.70 -11.21 8.07
C SER A 2 -8.25 -12.16 6.96
N LEU A 3 -7.24 -11.76 6.18
CA LEU A 3 -6.55 -12.74 5.35
C LEU A 3 -5.95 -13.80 6.30
N PRO A 4 -6.25 -15.09 6.11
CA PRO A 4 -5.53 -16.11 6.84
C PRO A 4 -4.05 -15.97 6.49
N CYS A 5 -3.22 -15.83 7.52
CA CYS A 5 -1.76 -15.94 7.46
C CYS A 5 -1.37 -16.92 6.33
N VAL A 6 -0.57 -16.46 5.35
CA VAL A 6 -0.11 -17.32 4.24
C VAL A 6 0.68 -18.45 4.89
N ARG A 7 0.00 -19.58 5.11
CA ARG A 7 0.42 -20.62 6.06
C ARG A 7 1.50 -21.55 5.50
N SER A 8 1.92 -21.32 4.26
CA SER A 8 2.94 -22.11 3.60
C SER A 8 3.95 -21.20 2.89
N ILE A 9 5.22 -21.35 3.25
CA ILE A 9 6.36 -20.69 2.61
C ILE A 9 6.37 -20.97 1.10
N GLU A 10 5.92 -22.16 0.68
CA GLU A 10 5.82 -22.54 -0.73
C GLU A 10 4.85 -21.66 -1.54
N GLN A 11 3.79 -21.16 -0.90
CA GLN A 11 2.85 -20.25 -1.55
C GLN A 11 3.47 -18.86 -1.69
N CYS A 12 4.19 -18.41 -0.66
CA CYS A 12 4.96 -17.17 -0.66
C CYS A 12 6.07 -17.13 -1.72
N GLU A 13 6.77 -18.25 -1.97
CA GLU A 13 7.86 -18.33 -2.95
C GLU A 13 7.40 -18.17 -4.41
N GLN A 14 6.13 -18.44 -4.70
CA GLN A 14 5.56 -18.26 -6.04
C GLN A 14 4.88 -16.89 -6.21
N MET A 15 4.62 -16.18 -5.10
CA MET A 15 3.92 -14.90 -5.10
C MET A 15 4.89 -13.76 -5.38
N THR A 16 5.02 -13.40 -6.66
CA THR A 16 5.81 -12.22 -7.08
C THR A 16 5.01 -10.93 -7.01
N ASP A 17 3.70 -11.04 -7.17
CA ASP A 17 2.76 -9.94 -7.34
C ASP A 17 1.49 -10.23 -6.55
N VAL A 18 1.10 -9.29 -5.70
CA VAL A 18 -0.11 -9.41 -4.88
C VAL A 18 -1.00 -8.19 -5.11
N GLU A 19 -2.27 -8.44 -5.41
CA GLU A 19 -3.30 -7.41 -5.43
C GLU A 19 -4.31 -7.70 -4.32
N LEU A 20 -4.46 -6.76 -3.41
CA LEU A 20 -5.39 -6.87 -2.29
C LEU A 20 -6.77 -6.35 -2.72
N GLY A 21 -7.85 -7.03 -2.32
CA GLY A 21 -9.19 -6.57 -2.67
C GLY A 21 -9.59 -5.27 -1.95
N GLU A 22 -10.32 -4.39 -2.63
CA GLU A 22 -10.84 -3.13 -2.06
C GLU A 22 -11.74 -3.34 -0.82
N GLY A 23 -12.39 -4.51 -0.74
CA GLY A 23 -13.23 -4.92 0.39
C GLY A 23 -12.47 -5.39 1.62
N LEU A 24 -11.13 -5.43 1.59
CA LEU A 24 -10.35 -5.88 2.75
C LEU A 24 -10.31 -4.78 3.82
N ASP A 25 -10.59 -5.13 5.07
CA ASP A 25 -10.59 -4.14 6.17
C ASP A 25 -9.22 -4.02 6.85
N THR A 26 -8.52 -5.15 7.01
CA THR A 26 -7.26 -5.22 7.75
C THR A 26 -6.47 -6.42 7.27
N ILE A 27 -5.16 -6.24 7.08
CA ILE A 27 -4.22 -7.34 6.90
C ILE A 27 -3.77 -7.83 8.27
N ALA A 28 -3.85 -9.14 8.51
CA ALA A 28 -3.41 -9.75 9.76
C ALA A 28 -1.89 -9.51 9.99
N GLU A 29 -1.50 -9.47 11.26
CA GLU A 29 -0.09 -9.49 11.66
C GLU A 29 0.64 -10.64 10.95
N ARG A 30 1.81 -10.37 10.37
CA ARG A 30 2.63 -11.34 9.63
C ARG A 30 1.93 -12.04 8.47
N ALA A 31 0.91 -11.44 7.86
CA ALA A 31 0.19 -12.10 6.76
C ALA A 31 1.07 -12.47 5.56
N PHE A 32 2.08 -11.64 5.24
CA PHE A 32 3.05 -11.89 4.16
C PHE A 32 4.47 -12.10 4.70
N CYS A 33 4.62 -12.45 5.97
CA CYS A 33 5.93 -12.67 6.57
C CYS A 33 6.67 -13.81 5.84
N TYR A 34 7.96 -13.62 5.54
CA TYR A 34 8.81 -14.53 4.76
C TYR A 34 8.44 -14.72 3.28
N CYS A 35 7.56 -13.88 2.71
CA CYS A 35 7.32 -13.83 1.26
C CYS A 35 8.50 -13.18 0.51
N ARG A 36 9.65 -13.85 0.48
CA ARG A 36 10.90 -13.31 -0.11
C ARG A 36 10.83 -13.04 -1.60
N SER A 37 9.96 -13.75 -2.33
CA SER A 37 9.79 -13.57 -3.77
C SER A 37 8.81 -12.45 -4.13
N LEU A 38 8.12 -11.86 -3.14
CA LEU A 38 7.15 -10.79 -3.35
C LEU A 38 7.87 -9.52 -3.77
N LYS A 39 7.65 -9.10 -5.02
CA LYS A 39 8.27 -7.91 -5.60
C LYS A 39 7.36 -6.71 -5.58
N ARG A 40 6.07 -6.94 -5.82
CA ARG A 40 5.07 -5.89 -5.96
C ARG A 40 3.82 -6.19 -5.17
N ILE A 41 3.27 -5.16 -4.53
CA ILE A 41 1.97 -5.25 -3.89
C ILE A 41 1.08 -4.05 -4.19
N ALA A 42 -0.17 -4.31 -4.59
CA ALA A 42 -1.21 -3.31 -4.72
C ALA A 42 -2.07 -3.30 -3.45
N ILE A 43 -2.10 -2.16 -2.76
CA ILE A 43 -2.75 -2.00 -1.46
C ILE A 43 -3.95 -1.04 -1.58
N PRO A 44 -5.11 -1.35 -0.99
CA PRO A 44 -6.25 -0.45 -0.98
C PRO A 44 -5.98 0.77 -0.09
N LEU A 45 -6.55 1.90 -0.45
CA LEU A 45 -6.43 3.13 0.32
C LEU A 45 -7.38 3.14 1.53
N LYS A 46 -6.94 2.55 2.64
CA LYS A 46 -7.67 2.59 3.91
C LYS A 46 -6.73 2.98 5.06
N ALA A 47 -7.23 3.83 5.96
CA ALA A 47 -6.52 4.16 7.18
C ALA A 47 -6.36 2.90 8.05
N SER A 48 -5.17 2.73 8.64
CA SER A 48 -4.83 1.63 9.57
C SER A 48 -5.07 0.23 9.00
N PHE A 49 -4.59 0.00 7.78
CA PHE A 49 -4.84 -1.23 7.03
C PHE A 49 -3.83 -2.36 7.32
N LEU A 50 -2.61 -2.02 7.75
CA LEU A 50 -1.51 -2.95 8.00
C LEU A 50 -1.28 -3.10 9.51
N LEU A 51 -1.09 -4.34 9.95
CA LEU A 51 -0.64 -4.65 11.31
C LEU A 51 0.88 -4.84 11.33
N ASN A 52 1.46 -4.96 12.53
CA ASN A 52 2.90 -5.14 12.70
C ASN A 52 3.44 -6.33 11.88
N ASP A 53 4.69 -6.20 11.44
CA ASP A 53 5.45 -7.27 10.76
C ASP A 53 4.75 -7.87 9.53
N THR A 54 3.80 -7.16 8.90
CA THR A 54 3.02 -7.70 7.77
C THR A 54 3.91 -8.14 6.62
N PHE A 55 4.97 -7.38 6.32
CA PHE A 55 5.97 -7.65 5.27
C PHE A 55 7.36 -7.96 5.84
N ASP A 56 7.42 -8.49 7.06
CA ASP A 56 8.69 -8.89 7.65
C ASP A 56 9.37 -9.98 6.79
N ASP A 57 10.68 -9.89 6.64
CA ASP A 57 11.48 -10.78 5.79
C ASP A 57 11.00 -10.86 4.31
N CYS A 58 10.32 -9.83 3.79
CA CYS A 58 10.00 -9.66 2.36
C CYS A 58 11.14 -8.93 1.61
N ASP A 59 12.27 -9.60 1.42
CA ASP A 59 13.50 -9.00 0.88
C ASP A 59 13.33 -8.35 -0.50
N ASP A 60 12.63 -9.01 -1.43
CA ASP A 60 12.48 -8.52 -2.80
C ASP A 60 11.36 -7.49 -2.98
N LEU A 61 10.64 -7.10 -1.91
CA LEU A 61 9.54 -6.14 -2.03
C LEU A 61 10.11 -4.75 -2.34
N VAL A 62 9.94 -4.34 -3.60
CA VAL A 62 10.51 -3.12 -4.16
C VAL A 62 9.44 -2.15 -4.66
N THR A 63 8.21 -2.61 -4.83
CA THR A 63 7.14 -1.78 -5.39
C THR A 63 5.85 -1.93 -4.61
N VAL A 64 5.22 -0.79 -4.33
CA VAL A 64 3.87 -0.68 -3.83
C VAL A 64 3.04 0.22 -4.75
N THR A 65 1.79 -0.15 -4.97
CA THR A 65 0.82 0.63 -5.75
C THR A 65 -0.53 0.66 -5.04
N LEU A 66 -1.47 1.47 -5.55
CA LEU A 66 -2.85 1.46 -5.10
C LEU A 66 -3.69 0.48 -5.92
N VAL A 67 -4.60 -0.24 -5.26
CA VAL A 67 -5.64 -1.03 -5.93
C VAL A 67 -6.52 -0.12 -6.77
N GLY A 68 -6.90 -0.55 -7.98
CA GLY A 68 -7.58 0.30 -8.97
C GLY A 68 -6.68 1.41 -9.57
N GLY A 69 -5.46 1.55 -9.08
CA GLY A 69 -4.53 2.60 -9.47
C GLY A 69 -4.92 3.99 -8.96
N ILE A 70 -3.99 4.93 -9.15
CA ILE A 70 -4.23 6.35 -8.85
C ILE A 70 -5.42 6.84 -9.66
N HIS A 71 -5.52 6.48 -10.95
CA HIS A 71 -6.60 6.98 -11.81
C HIS A 71 -7.99 6.69 -11.23
N GLU A 72 -8.28 5.48 -10.77
CA GLU A 72 -9.60 5.19 -10.19
C GLU A 72 -9.81 5.93 -8.86
N THR A 73 -8.79 5.95 -8.00
CA THR A 73 -8.81 6.68 -6.72
C THR A 73 -9.10 8.18 -6.93
N VAL A 74 -8.58 8.76 -8.01
CA VAL A 74 -8.70 10.18 -8.33
C VAL A 74 -9.72 10.50 -9.42
N SER A 75 -10.34 9.50 -10.04
CA SER A 75 -11.25 9.68 -11.18
C SER A 75 -12.41 10.62 -10.84
N ASN A 76 -12.88 10.55 -9.60
CA ASN A 76 -13.93 11.40 -9.04
C ASN A 76 -13.43 12.80 -8.59
N LEU A 77 -12.11 13.03 -8.62
CA LEU A 77 -11.43 14.27 -8.20
C LEU A 77 -10.66 14.81 -9.42
N SER A 78 -11.28 15.69 -10.22
CA SER A 78 -10.81 16.15 -11.55
C SER A 78 -9.54 17.02 -11.58
N PHE A 79 -8.52 16.76 -10.75
CA PHE A 79 -7.34 17.62 -10.59
C PHE A 79 -6.03 16.94 -10.99
N GLU A 80 -5.51 17.36 -12.15
CA GLU A 80 -4.17 16.99 -12.66
C GLU A 80 -3.06 17.22 -11.64
N ARG A 81 -3.11 18.35 -10.91
CA ARG A 81 -2.12 18.68 -9.88
C ARG A 81 -2.03 17.62 -8.79
N TRP A 82 -3.17 17.19 -8.28
CA TRP A 82 -3.19 16.21 -7.21
C TRP A 82 -2.75 14.82 -7.71
N ARG A 83 -3.12 14.46 -8.95
CA ARG A 83 -2.61 13.24 -9.60
C ARG A 83 -1.08 13.21 -9.65
N ASN A 84 -0.45 14.33 -10.03
CA ASN A 84 1.01 14.44 -10.05
C ASN A 84 1.60 14.30 -8.65
N GLU A 85 1.05 15.00 -7.66
CA GLU A 85 1.50 14.89 -6.27
C GLU A 85 1.38 13.45 -5.71
N MET A 86 0.40 12.67 -6.17
CA MET A 86 0.23 11.26 -5.79
C MET A 86 1.21 10.34 -6.50
N ASN A 87 1.42 10.53 -7.81
CA ASN A 87 2.45 9.80 -8.55
C ASN A 87 3.81 9.99 -7.89
N GLU A 88 4.16 11.21 -7.50
CA GLU A 88 5.41 11.50 -6.81
C GLU A 88 5.53 10.81 -5.43
N GLU A 89 4.44 10.64 -4.68
CA GLU A 89 4.45 9.87 -3.42
C GLU A 89 4.70 8.37 -3.69
N ILE A 90 4.05 7.81 -4.72
CA ILE A 90 4.27 6.42 -5.15
C ILE A 90 5.72 6.23 -5.59
N ASP A 91 6.26 7.15 -6.37
CA ASP A 91 7.65 7.10 -6.82
C ASP A 91 8.62 7.20 -5.63
N ARG A 92 8.33 8.05 -4.64
CA ARG A 92 9.12 8.15 -3.40
C ARG A 92 9.18 6.82 -2.65
N ILE A 93 8.03 6.21 -2.36
CA ILE A 93 8.02 4.95 -1.60
C ILE A 93 8.67 3.82 -2.41
N ASN A 94 8.47 3.76 -3.74
CA ASN A 94 9.09 2.77 -4.60
C ASN A 94 10.61 2.95 -4.74
N HIS A 95 11.11 4.18 -4.59
CA HIS A 95 12.54 4.43 -4.51
C HIS A 95 13.11 4.10 -3.12
N LEU A 96 12.29 4.23 -2.07
CA LEU A 96 12.68 3.97 -0.68
C LEU A 96 12.69 2.47 -0.35
N LEU A 97 11.65 1.72 -0.72
CA LEU A 97 11.47 0.29 -0.39
C LEU A 97 12.70 -0.60 -0.67
N PRO A 98 13.40 -0.49 -1.81
CA PRO A 98 14.60 -1.29 -2.08
C PRO A 98 15.78 -0.96 -1.16
N THR A 99 15.77 0.21 -0.51
CA THR A 99 16.83 0.67 0.38
C THR A 99 16.57 0.36 1.86
N LEU A 100 15.35 -0.06 2.19
CA LEU A 100 14.93 -0.38 3.55
C LEU A 100 15.30 -1.80 3.93
N THR A 101 15.59 -2.00 5.21
CA THR A 101 15.62 -3.34 5.80
C THR A 101 14.19 -3.92 5.86
N PRO A 102 14.01 -5.25 5.80
CA PRO A 102 12.69 -5.88 5.75
C PRO A 102 11.75 -5.49 6.89
N ASP A 103 12.30 -5.31 8.10
CA ASP A 103 11.58 -4.89 9.31
C ASP A 103 10.95 -3.48 9.18
N LEU A 104 11.57 -2.59 8.38
CA LEU A 104 11.08 -1.24 8.17
C LEU A 104 10.04 -1.13 7.05
N LYS A 105 9.94 -2.12 6.15
CA LYS A 105 9.04 -2.06 5.00
C LYS A 105 7.58 -1.91 5.41
N THR A 106 7.15 -2.64 6.45
CA THR A 106 5.78 -2.54 6.98
C THR A 106 5.46 -1.13 7.46
N ILE A 107 6.38 -0.53 8.22
CA ILE A 107 6.21 0.80 8.82
C ILE A 107 6.14 1.88 7.74
N GLU A 108 7.07 1.84 6.77
CA GLU A 108 7.13 2.86 5.71
C GLU A 108 5.95 2.75 4.73
N ILE A 109 5.50 1.54 4.39
CA ILE A 109 4.28 1.35 3.59
C ILE A 109 3.06 1.89 4.34
N GLN A 110 2.94 1.61 5.65
CA GLN A 110 1.84 2.13 6.45
C GLN A 110 1.85 3.67 6.51
N ARG A 111 3.02 4.28 6.76
CA ARG A 111 3.18 5.75 6.75
C ARG A 111 2.79 6.36 5.42
N TRP A 112 3.19 5.73 4.32
CA TRP A 112 2.83 6.16 2.98
C TRP A 112 1.30 6.13 2.79
N ILE A 113 0.62 5.04 3.16
CA ILE A 113 -0.86 4.93 3.06
C ILE A 113 -1.55 6.00 3.89
N GLU A 114 -1.11 6.21 5.13
CA GLU A 114 -1.65 7.24 6.03
C GLU A 114 -1.48 8.65 5.44
N SER A 115 -0.30 8.96 4.88
CA SER A 115 -0.02 10.24 4.20
C SER A 115 -0.95 10.46 3.00
N VAL A 116 -1.13 9.45 2.16
CA VAL A 116 -2.02 9.51 0.99
C VAL A 116 -3.49 9.69 1.42
N PHE A 117 -3.92 8.94 2.44
CA PHE A 117 -5.28 9.02 2.97
C PHE A 117 -5.60 10.40 3.57
N GLU A 118 -4.70 10.95 4.36
CA GLU A 118 -4.86 12.29 4.95
C GLU A 118 -4.88 13.39 3.88
N ARG A 119 -4.00 13.31 2.88
CA ARG A 119 -4.02 14.22 1.73
C ARG A 119 -5.39 14.18 1.04
N ILE A 120 -5.93 13.00 0.77
CA ILE A 120 -7.26 12.83 0.16
C ILE A 120 -8.36 13.45 1.01
N ASN A 121 -8.35 13.21 2.31
CA ASN A 121 -9.35 13.79 3.21
C ASN A 121 -9.26 15.32 3.25
N HIS A 122 -8.05 15.87 3.23
CA HIS A 122 -7.83 17.30 3.15
C HIS A 122 -8.35 17.88 1.81
N PHE A 123 -8.12 17.22 0.68
CA PHE A 123 -8.67 17.63 -0.62
C PHE A 123 -10.20 17.56 -0.65
N LYS A 124 -10.79 16.46 -0.17
CA LYS A 124 -12.24 16.30 -0.06
C LYS A 124 -12.85 17.41 0.80
N LYS A 125 -12.26 17.71 1.96
CA LYS A 125 -12.72 18.80 2.83
C LYS A 125 -12.70 20.14 2.10
N ARG A 126 -11.61 20.52 1.43
CA ARG A 126 -11.52 21.79 0.69
C ARG A 126 -12.59 21.91 -0.40
N ASN A 127 -12.84 20.85 -1.16
CA ASN A 127 -13.85 20.85 -2.23
C ASN A 127 -15.30 20.76 -1.72
N ILE A 128 -15.53 20.42 -0.44
CA ILE A 128 -16.86 20.46 0.20
C ILE A 128 -17.18 21.85 0.73
N VAL A 129 -16.18 22.67 1.09
CA VAL A 129 -16.40 24.05 1.58
C VAL A 129 -16.58 25.08 0.46
N ASP A 130 -16.35 24.70 -0.79
CA ASP A 130 -16.55 25.54 -1.98
C ASP A 130 -17.95 25.37 -2.62
N CYS A 131 -18.95 24.90 -1.86
CA CYS A 131 -20.37 24.84 -2.27
C CYS A 131 -21.25 25.73 -1.39
#